data_AF-A0A355ICJ9-F1
#
_entry.id   AF-A0A355ICJ9-F1
#
_cell.length_a   1.000
_cell.length_b   1.000
_cell.length_c   1.000
_cell.angle_alpha   90.00
_cell.angle_beta   90.00
_cell.angle_gamma   90.00
#
_symmetry.space_group_name_H-M   'P 1'
#
loop_
_entity.id
_entity.type
_entity.pdbx_description
1 polymer ?
#
loop_
_entity_poly.entity_id
_entity_poly.type
_entity_poly.pdbx_seq_one_letter_code
_entity_poly.pdbx_strand_id
1 'polypeptide(L)'
;MHVRLLACKDQQVLAREMREIKVSERGIELMLPKADHLVMRVYGVRHKAANILKQTLLSNGGDAAVSYHCCLGGDDLTDVLLFGTVKQIRSACVRLKEQAFGLVRLAEQIESILEQQTGFPQPLQTKTCDFVWGARTYIMGIVNITPDSFSKDGLAVSEDP
;
A
#
# COMPACT_ATOMS: atom_id res chain seq x y z
N MET A 1 -17.53 0.28 -0.77
CA MET A 1 -16.24 0.25 -0.05
C MET A 1 -15.10 0.30 -1.06
N HIS A 2 -14.04 1.03 -0.73
CA HIS A 2 -12.78 1.02 -1.46
C HIS A 2 -11.62 1.11 -0.45
N VAL A 3 -10.41 0.69 -0.85
CA VAL A 3 -9.24 0.60 0.02
C VAL A 3 -8.06 1.40 -0.55
N ARG A 4 -7.29 2.05 0.31
CA ARG A 4 -6.08 2.82 -0.04
C ARG A 4 -4.92 2.44 0.88
N LEU A 5 -3.76 2.13 0.30
CA LEU A 5 -2.51 1.93 1.05
C LEU A 5 -1.91 3.27 1.49
N LEU A 6 -1.41 3.34 2.73
CA LEU A 6 -0.86 4.56 3.33
C LEU A 6 0.65 4.53 3.55
N ALA A 7 1.26 3.37 3.84
CA ALA A 7 2.71 3.27 4.13
C ALA A 7 3.29 1.86 3.89
N CYS A 8 4.57 1.80 3.51
CA CYS A 8 5.42 0.60 3.40
C CYS A 8 6.87 0.98 3.79
N LYS A 9 7.64 0.08 4.41
CA LYS A 9 9.03 0.31 4.87
C LYS A 9 10.07 -0.19 3.86
N ASP A 10 11.27 0.38 3.91
CA ASP A 10 12.40 -0.05 3.08
C ASP A 10 13.04 -1.34 3.63
N GLN A 11 12.88 -2.44 2.90
CA GLN A 11 13.44 -3.74 3.22
C GLN A 11 14.97 -3.82 3.09
N GLN A 12 15.58 -2.97 2.25
CA GLN A 12 17.02 -3.05 1.97
C GLN A 12 17.84 -2.69 3.21
N VAL A 13 17.39 -1.65 3.92
CA VAL A 13 17.99 -1.24 5.20
C VAL A 13 17.90 -2.38 6.21
N LEU A 14 16.72 -3.00 6.36
CA LEU A 14 16.56 -4.08 7.33
C LEU A 14 17.40 -5.31 7.01
N ALA A 15 17.48 -5.69 5.73
CA ALA A 15 18.32 -6.80 5.29
C ALA A 15 19.80 -6.54 5.63
N ARG A 16 20.27 -5.30 5.45
CA ARG A 16 21.64 -4.90 5.82
C ARG A 16 21.86 -5.01 7.33
N GLU A 17 20.99 -4.43 8.14
CA GLU A 17 21.08 -4.51 9.61
C GLU A 17 21.13 -5.96 10.11
N MET A 18 20.28 -6.84 9.54
CA MET A 18 20.27 -8.26 9.88
C MET A 18 21.58 -8.98 9.52
N ARG A 19 22.23 -8.60 8.43
CA ARG A 19 23.57 -9.13 8.08
C ARG A 19 24.64 -8.63 9.03
N GLU A 20 24.56 -7.37 9.47
CA GLU A 20 25.52 -6.79 10.43
C GLU A 20 25.48 -7.53 11.78
N ILE A 21 24.28 -7.93 12.24
CA ILE A 21 24.13 -8.79 13.44
C ILE A 21 24.30 -10.30 13.15
N LYS A 22 24.76 -10.67 11.95
CA LYS A 22 25.11 -12.04 11.53
C LYS A 22 23.93 -13.04 11.54
N VAL A 23 22.72 -12.61 11.20
CA VAL A 23 21.60 -13.53 10.90
C VAL A 23 21.94 -14.32 9.64
N SER A 24 21.58 -15.61 9.58
CA SER A 24 21.76 -16.42 8.38
C SER A 24 20.92 -15.88 7.22
N GLU A 25 21.38 -16.01 5.97
CA GLU A 25 20.62 -15.56 4.80
C GLU A 25 19.21 -16.20 4.75
N ARG A 26 19.11 -17.48 5.12
CA ARG A 26 17.81 -18.16 5.25
C ARG A 26 16.92 -17.53 6.34
N GLY A 27 17.50 -17.10 7.45
CA GLY A 27 16.80 -16.37 8.50
C GLY A 27 16.29 -15.02 7.99
N ILE A 28 17.13 -14.29 7.26
CA ILE A 28 16.79 -13.00 6.64
C ILE A 28 15.60 -13.15 5.67
N GLU A 29 15.65 -14.13 4.77
CA GLU A 29 14.54 -14.44 3.85
C GLU A 29 13.20 -14.67 4.57
N LEU A 30 13.23 -15.35 5.72
CA LEU A 30 12.02 -15.65 6.51
C LEU A 30 11.56 -14.47 7.37
N MET A 31 12.45 -13.53 7.68
CA MET A 31 12.18 -12.39 8.55
C MET A 31 11.78 -11.14 7.78
N LEU A 32 12.33 -10.90 6.59
CA LEU A 32 12.03 -9.71 5.78
C LEU A 32 10.53 -9.50 5.56
N PRO A 33 9.72 -10.52 5.18
CA PRO A 33 8.28 -10.33 5.00
C PRO A 33 7.52 -9.95 6.27
N LYS A 34 8.10 -10.16 7.47
CA LYS A 34 7.49 -9.78 8.75
C LYS A 34 7.67 -8.30 9.07
N ALA A 35 8.58 -7.62 8.37
CA ALA A 35 8.84 -6.20 8.56
C ALA A 35 7.96 -5.29 7.69
N ASP A 36 7.33 -5.85 6.66
CA ASP A 36 6.40 -5.14 5.78
C ASP A 36 5.06 -4.92 6.47
N HIS A 37 5.07 -4.02 7.44
CA HIS A 37 3.85 -3.62 8.11
C HIS A 37 3.10 -2.61 7.23
N LEU A 38 1.92 -3.00 6.77
CA LEU A 38 1.07 -2.19 5.94
C LEU A 38 0.02 -1.48 6.78
N VAL A 39 -0.32 -0.27 6.34
CA VAL A 39 -1.46 0.47 6.85
C VAL A 39 -2.39 0.78 5.69
N MET A 40 -3.63 0.31 5.76
CA MET A 40 -4.64 0.51 4.72
C MET A 40 -5.88 1.18 5.28
N ARG A 41 -6.43 2.17 4.58
CA ARG A 41 -7.74 2.75 4.92
C ARG A 41 -8.81 2.15 4.03
N VAL A 42 -9.85 1.60 4.63
CA VAL A 42 -11.06 1.13 3.95
C VAL A 42 -12.17 2.13 4.20
N TYR A 43 -12.79 2.62 3.14
CA TYR A 43 -13.81 3.65 3.20
C TYR A 43 -15.22 3.10 3.07
N GLY A 44 -16.15 3.70 3.82
CA GLY A 44 -17.59 3.44 3.69
C GLY A 44 -17.99 2.01 4.05
N VAL A 45 -17.49 1.53 5.19
CA VAL A 45 -17.74 0.21 5.78
C VAL A 45 -18.93 0.31 6.74
N ARG A 46 -19.91 -0.59 6.60
CA ARG A 46 -21.01 -0.68 7.59
C ARG A 46 -20.47 -1.08 8.96
N HIS A 47 -21.05 -0.58 10.05
CA HIS A 47 -20.63 -0.92 11.43
C HIS A 47 -20.43 -2.43 11.66
N LYS A 48 -21.39 -3.27 11.23
CA LYS A 48 -21.28 -4.74 11.34
C LYS A 48 -20.05 -5.29 10.61
N ALA A 49 -19.80 -4.82 9.39
CA ALA A 49 -18.64 -5.23 8.60
C ALA A 49 -17.32 -4.74 9.21
N ALA A 50 -17.30 -3.53 9.80
CA ALA A 50 -16.15 -3.00 10.51
C ALA A 50 -15.77 -3.85 11.73
N ASN A 51 -16.77 -4.31 12.49
CA ASN A 51 -16.56 -5.21 13.62
C ASN A 51 -16.03 -6.58 13.15
N ILE A 52 -16.59 -7.15 12.09
CA ILE A 52 -16.08 -8.40 11.50
C ILE A 52 -14.62 -8.21 11.06
N LEU A 53 -14.30 -7.12 10.35
CA LEU A 53 -12.92 -6.81 9.93
C LEU A 53 -11.97 -6.75 11.11
N LYS A 54 -12.33 -6.03 12.19
CA LYS A 54 -11.49 -5.94 13.38
C LYS A 54 -11.26 -7.32 14.01
N GLN A 55 -12.31 -8.13 14.18
CA GLN A 55 -12.19 -9.46 14.76
C GLN A 55 -11.38 -10.42 13.88
N THR A 56 -11.58 -10.38 12.56
CA THR A 56 -10.83 -11.20 11.62
C THR A 56 -9.35 -10.81 11.61
N LEU A 57 -9.00 -9.52 11.66
CA LEU A 57 -7.60 -9.11 11.74
C LEU A 57 -6.95 -9.47 13.07
N LEU A 58 -7.61 -9.21 14.20
CA LEU A 58 -7.10 -9.58 15.53
C LEU A 58 -6.77 -11.07 15.62
N SER A 59 -7.68 -11.93 15.14
CA SER A 59 -7.47 -13.38 15.15
C SER A 59 -6.42 -13.89 14.15
N ASN A 60 -5.97 -13.05 13.20
CA ASN A 60 -4.84 -13.31 12.32
C ASN A 60 -3.53 -12.63 12.78
N GLY A 61 -3.53 -11.96 13.94
CA GLY A 61 -2.38 -11.26 14.51
C GLY A 61 -2.13 -9.85 13.97
N GLY A 62 -3.07 -9.29 13.20
CA GLY A 62 -3.10 -7.86 12.86
C GLY A 62 -4.03 -7.08 13.79
N ASP A 63 -4.36 -5.84 13.42
CA ASP A 63 -5.36 -5.03 14.12
C ASP A 63 -6.13 -4.14 13.13
N ALA A 64 -7.28 -3.62 13.56
CA ALA A 64 -8.01 -2.59 12.83
C ALA A 64 -8.47 -1.47 13.77
N ALA A 65 -8.26 -0.21 13.42
CA ALA A 65 -8.94 0.89 14.09
C ALA A 65 -10.31 1.10 13.45
N VAL A 66 -11.35 1.02 14.27
CA VAL A 66 -12.76 1.24 13.88
C VAL A 66 -13.31 2.42 14.68
N SER A 67 -14.37 3.06 14.18
CA SER A 67 -15.08 4.09 14.94
C SER A 67 -15.61 3.56 16.27
N TYR A 68 -15.59 4.39 17.30
CA TYR A 68 -16.24 4.10 18.59
C TYR A 68 -17.71 3.72 18.40
N HIS A 69 -18.41 4.35 17.47
CA HIS A 69 -19.84 4.08 17.22
C HIS A 69 -20.11 2.64 16.74
N CYS A 70 -19.11 1.90 16.23
CA CYS A 70 -19.29 0.50 15.86
C CYS A 70 -19.64 -0.39 17.07
N CYS A 71 -19.25 -0.02 18.30
CA CYS A 71 -19.61 -0.79 19.50
C CYS A 71 -21.03 -0.49 20.00
N LEU A 72 -21.60 0.65 19.63
CA LEU A 72 -22.95 1.08 20.02
C LEU A 72 -24.04 0.42 19.15
N GLY A 73 -23.65 -0.25 18.07
CA GLY A 73 -24.56 -0.84 17.09
C GLY A 73 -24.94 0.12 15.96
N GLY A 74 -26.01 -0.22 15.22
CA GLY A 74 -26.47 0.54 14.05
C GLY A 74 -25.97 0.01 12.70
N ASP A 75 -26.37 0.70 11.63
CA ASP A 75 -26.07 0.33 10.24
C ASP A 75 -25.41 1.49 9.45
N ASP A 76 -24.87 2.47 10.16
CA ASP A 76 -24.13 3.59 9.57
C ASP A 76 -22.81 3.15 8.93
N LEU A 77 -22.28 4.06 8.11
CA LEU A 77 -21.01 3.88 7.42
C LEU A 77 -19.89 4.57 8.20
N THR A 78 -18.76 3.89 8.30
CA THR A 78 -17.51 4.40 8.87
C THR A 78 -16.33 4.04 7.97
N ASP A 79 -15.20 4.69 8.20
CA ASP A 79 -13.94 4.22 7.69
C ASP A 79 -13.25 3.32 8.72
N VAL A 80 -12.36 2.46 8.23
CA VAL A 80 -11.57 1.52 9.04
C VAL A 80 -10.11 1.61 8.61
N LEU A 81 -9.18 1.69 9.56
CA LEU A 81 -7.75 1.53 9.30
C LEU A 81 -7.34 0.11 9.64
N LEU A 82 -6.69 -0.58 8.70
CA LEU A 82 -6.15 -1.92 8.87
C LEU A 82 -4.65 -1.83 9.12
N PHE A 83 -4.16 -2.64 10.04
CA PHE A 83 -2.78 -2.73 10.48
C PHE A 83 -2.34 -4.19 10.42
N GLY A 84 -1.26 -4.47 9.70
CA GLY A 84 -0.64 -5.79 9.76
C GLY A 84 0.38 -6.03 8.66
N THR A 85 1.08 -7.15 8.77
CA THR A 85 2.01 -7.62 7.75
C THR A 85 1.26 -8.16 6.53
N VAL A 86 1.94 -8.22 5.37
CA VAL A 86 1.39 -8.85 4.15
C VAL A 86 0.82 -10.25 4.44
N LYS A 87 1.54 -11.06 5.24
CA LYS A 87 1.11 -12.41 5.62
C LYS A 87 -0.19 -12.40 6.43
N GLN A 88 -0.29 -11.52 7.43
CA GLN A 88 -1.47 -11.42 8.28
C GLN A 88 -2.69 -10.94 7.49
N ILE A 89 -2.49 -9.94 6.62
CA ILE A 89 -3.55 -9.41 5.76
C ILE A 89 -4.03 -10.46 4.76
N ARG A 90 -3.13 -11.19 4.07
CA ARG A 90 -3.52 -12.28 3.16
C ARG A 90 -4.30 -13.38 3.89
N SER A 91 -3.84 -13.77 5.08
CA SER A 91 -4.54 -14.76 5.91
C SER A 91 -5.94 -14.29 6.33
N ALA A 92 -6.10 -13.00 6.62
CA ALA A 92 -7.40 -12.40 6.89
C ALA A 92 -8.31 -12.36 5.65
N CYS A 93 -7.78 -12.05 4.46
CA CYS A 93 -8.54 -12.05 3.21
C CYS A 93 -9.22 -13.39 2.92
N VAL A 94 -8.53 -14.52 3.16
CA VAL A 94 -9.12 -15.87 3.01
C VAL A 94 -10.41 -15.99 3.83
N ARG A 95 -10.38 -15.57 5.09
CA ARG A 95 -11.54 -15.65 5.99
C ARG A 95 -12.61 -14.61 5.65
N LEU A 96 -12.23 -13.43 5.19
CA LEU A 96 -13.17 -12.38 4.78
C LEU A 96 -13.99 -12.77 3.54
N LYS A 97 -13.45 -13.60 2.66
CA LYS A 97 -14.16 -14.15 1.49
C LYS A 97 -15.33 -15.08 1.87
N GLU A 98 -15.34 -15.60 3.08
CA GLU A 98 -16.42 -16.45 3.60
C GLU A 98 -17.51 -15.61 4.30
N GLN A 99 -17.34 -14.30 4.42
CA GLN A 99 -18.23 -13.41 5.18
C GLN A 99 -19.18 -12.60 4.27
N ALA A 100 -20.30 -12.17 4.83
CA ALA A 100 -21.28 -11.30 4.16
C ALA A 100 -20.84 -9.81 4.12
N PHE A 101 -21.78 -8.92 3.75
CA PHE A 101 -21.61 -7.45 3.81
C PHE A 101 -20.58 -6.85 2.84
N GLY A 102 -20.30 -7.54 1.73
CA GLY A 102 -19.37 -7.04 0.69
C GLY A 102 -17.89 -7.23 1.05
N LEU A 103 -17.59 -8.02 2.07
CA LEU A 103 -16.22 -8.33 2.49
C LEU A 103 -15.46 -9.19 1.48
N VAL A 104 -16.16 -10.00 0.69
CA VAL A 104 -15.57 -10.75 -0.45
C VAL A 104 -14.88 -9.80 -1.42
N ARG A 105 -15.61 -8.80 -1.91
CA ARG A 105 -15.08 -7.79 -2.84
C ARG A 105 -13.95 -6.98 -2.21
N LEU A 106 -14.04 -6.66 -0.92
CA LEU A 106 -12.98 -5.98 -0.21
C LEU A 106 -11.69 -6.84 -0.17
N ALA A 107 -11.81 -8.13 0.12
CA ALA A 107 -10.68 -9.05 0.15
C ALA A 107 -9.99 -9.16 -1.21
N GLU A 108 -10.76 -9.25 -2.30
CA GLU A 108 -10.24 -9.25 -3.67
C GLU A 108 -9.50 -7.94 -4.01
N GLN A 109 -10.05 -6.79 -3.60
CA GLN A 109 -9.39 -5.50 -3.80
C GLN A 109 -8.07 -5.41 -3.03
N ILE A 110 -8.03 -5.91 -1.79
CA ILE A 110 -6.81 -5.92 -0.97
C ILE A 110 -5.76 -6.83 -1.62
N GLU A 111 -6.14 -8.04 -2.05
CA GLU A 111 -5.21 -8.97 -2.71
C GLU A 111 -4.63 -8.38 -4.00
N SER A 112 -5.46 -7.75 -4.83
CA SER A 112 -5.00 -7.08 -6.06
C SER A 112 -3.97 -5.98 -5.77
N ILE A 113 -4.17 -5.18 -4.72
CA ILE A 113 -3.19 -4.16 -4.30
C ILE A 113 -1.89 -4.81 -3.83
N LEU A 114 -1.97 -5.91 -3.08
CA LEU A 114 -0.79 -6.63 -2.59
C LEU A 114 0.01 -7.29 -3.73
N GLU A 115 -0.64 -7.71 -4.80
CA GLU A 115 0.03 -8.27 -5.99
C GLU A 115 0.72 -7.19 -6.82
N GLN A 116 0.10 -6.02 -6.96
CA GLN A 116 0.69 -4.86 -7.65
C GLN A 116 1.94 -4.32 -6.94
N GLN A 117 2.03 -4.45 -5.62
CA GLN A 117 3.20 -4.03 -4.83
C GLN A 117 4.44 -4.90 -5.08
N THR A 118 4.26 -6.18 -5.40
CA THR A 118 5.37 -7.12 -5.61
C THR A 118 5.96 -7.05 -7.02
N GLY A 119 5.29 -6.38 -7.95
CA GLY A 119 5.79 -6.16 -9.30
C GLY A 119 6.52 -4.83 -9.40
N PHE A 120 7.64 -4.82 -10.12
CA PHE A 120 8.04 -3.59 -10.79
C PHE A 120 6.85 -3.11 -11.64
N PRO A 121 6.60 -1.79 -11.74
CA PRO A 121 5.57 -1.32 -12.65
C PRO A 121 5.79 -1.92 -14.03
N GLN A 122 4.74 -2.02 -14.84
CA GLN A 122 4.96 -2.44 -16.23
C GLN A 122 5.97 -1.51 -16.89
N PRO A 123 6.87 -2.04 -17.73
CA PRO A 123 7.83 -1.22 -18.45
C PRO A 123 7.11 -0.06 -19.14
N LEU A 124 7.58 1.17 -18.91
CA LEU A 124 7.04 2.31 -19.62
C LEU A 124 7.63 2.29 -21.02
N GLN A 125 6.82 1.94 -22.01
CA GLN A 125 7.21 2.03 -23.41
C GLN A 125 6.93 3.44 -23.92
N THR A 126 7.96 4.04 -24.51
CA THR A 126 7.84 5.27 -25.29
C THR A 126 8.19 4.96 -26.74
N LYS A 127 7.98 5.91 -27.65
CA LYS A 127 8.33 5.71 -29.07
C LYS A 127 9.81 5.39 -29.29
N THR A 128 10.68 5.83 -28.39
CA THR A 128 12.14 5.83 -28.57
C THR A 128 12.88 4.93 -27.59
N CYS A 129 12.26 4.58 -26.46
CA CYS A 129 12.89 3.76 -25.44
C CYS A 129 11.87 3.07 -24.52
N ASP A 130 12.30 1.93 -23.99
CA ASP A 130 11.59 1.18 -22.96
C ASP A 130 12.27 1.39 -21.61
N PHE A 131 11.49 1.81 -20.62
CA PHE A 131 11.94 1.92 -19.24
C PHE A 131 11.50 0.68 -18.47
N VAL A 132 12.39 -0.30 -18.37
CA VAL A 132 12.18 -1.48 -17.52
C VAL A 132 12.53 -1.11 -16.08
N TRP A 133 11.51 -0.87 -15.26
CA TRP A 133 11.67 -0.47 -13.87
C TRP A 133 12.39 -1.56 -13.07
N GLY A 134 13.35 -1.15 -12.24
CA GLY A 134 14.16 -2.10 -11.45
C GLY A 134 15.40 -2.67 -12.14
N ALA A 135 15.50 -2.60 -13.47
CA ALA A 135 16.67 -3.12 -14.20
C ALA A 135 17.93 -2.26 -14.00
N ARG A 136 17.76 -0.96 -13.76
CA ARG A 136 18.83 0.01 -13.44
C ARG A 136 18.24 1.28 -12.83
N THR A 137 19.10 2.15 -12.31
CA THR A 137 18.71 3.50 -11.87
C THR A 137 18.40 4.38 -13.08
N TYR A 138 17.20 4.96 -13.11
CA TYR A 138 16.81 5.98 -14.09
C TYR A 138 16.73 7.34 -13.40
N ILE A 139 17.21 8.38 -14.07
CA ILE A 139 17.08 9.77 -13.63
C ILE A 139 15.94 10.40 -14.42
N MET A 140 14.92 10.92 -13.73
CA MET A 140 13.82 11.67 -14.34
C MET A 140 14.03 13.17 -14.09
N GLY A 141 14.23 13.93 -15.15
CA GLY A 141 14.15 15.39 -15.10
C GLY A 141 12.70 15.84 -15.27
N ILE A 142 12.18 16.63 -14.34
CA ILE A 142 10.88 17.29 -14.46
C ILE A 142 11.15 18.75 -14.82
N VAL A 143 10.67 19.20 -15.97
CA VAL A 143 10.79 20.59 -16.41
C VAL A 143 9.42 21.26 -16.28
N ASN A 144 9.28 22.16 -15.30
CA ASN A 144 8.08 22.96 -15.14
C ASN A 144 8.17 24.21 -16.01
N ILE A 145 7.48 24.18 -17.15
CA ILE A 145 7.36 25.33 -18.05
C ILE A 145 6.02 26.02 -17.78
N THR A 146 5.99 26.89 -16.77
CA THR A 146 4.89 27.83 -16.52
C THR A 146 5.45 29.24 -16.32
N PRO A 147 4.73 30.31 -16.71
CA PRO A 147 5.21 31.68 -16.52
C PRO A 147 5.45 32.06 -15.04
N ASP A 148 4.79 31.35 -14.12
CA ASP A 148 4.90 31.51 -12.66
C ASP A 148 5.99 30.61 -12.01
N SER A 149 6.82 29.93 -12.81
CA SER A 149 7.88 29.08 -12.26
C SER A 149 9.04 29.94 -11.71
N PHE A 150 9.56 29.55 -10.55
CA PHE A 150 10.50 30.33 -9.72
C PHE A 150 11.88 30.60 -10.36
N SER A 151 12.17 30.04 -11.52
CA SER A 151 13.41 30.27 -12.25
C SER A 151 13.14 31.28 -13.38
N LYS A 152 13.57 32.53 -13.20
CA LYS A 152 13.64 33.55 -14.26
C LYS A 152 14.71 33.21 -15.32
N ASP A 153 14.95 31.94 -15.62
CA ASP A 153 15.98 31.45 -16.55
C ASP A 153 15.44 31.21 -17.97
N GLY A 154 14.21 31.61 -18.26
CA GLY A 154 13.87 32.14 -19.59
C GLY A 154 13.53 31.13 -20.70
N LEU A 155 12.86 30.02 -20.39
CA LEU A 155 12.35 29.11 -21.43
C LEU A 155 11.02 29.53 -22.09
N ALA A 156 10.45 30.67 -21.69
CA ALA A 156 9.49 31.39 -22.52
C ALA A 156 10.24 32.52 -23.21
N VAL A 157 10.79 32.24 -24.39
CA VAL A 157 11.21 33.31 -25.30
C VAL A 157 9.93 34.04 -25.67
N SER A 158 9.77 35.25 -25.12
CA SER A 158 8.88 36.24 -25.70
C SER A 158 9.44 36.55 -27.08
N GLU A 159 8.81 36.02 -28.13
CA GLU A 159 8.89 36.69 -29.42
C GLU A 159 8.00 37.94 -29.32
N ASP A 160 8.74 39.05 -29.23
CA ASP A 160 8.49 40.50 -29.26
C ASP A 160 7.36 41.03 -30.22
N PRO A 161 7.09 42.36 -30.23
CA PRO A 161 5.76 43.02 -30.26
C PRO A 161 5.01 43.10 -31.59
#